data_AF-A0A117V1C4-F1
#
_entry.id   AF-A0A117V1C4-F1
#
_cell.length_a   1.000
_cell.length_b   1.000
_cell.length_c   1.000
_cell.angle_alpha   90.00
_cell.angle_beta   90.00
_cell.angle_gamma   90.00
#
_symmetry.space_group_name_H-M   'P 1'
#
loop_
_entity.id
_entity.type
_entity.pdbx_description
1 polymer ?
#
loop_
_entity_poly.entity_id
_entity_poly.type
_entity_poly.pdbx_seq_one_letter_code
_entity_poly.pdbx_strand_id
1 'polypeptide(L)'
;MVHPYRLDASAAEIGAALDADPGKDAWQGGAVVPGGYAPVVVRQDRGRRLVPRQWGVPPPPRGVQVVTHVRNLESPFWIGTLRHTQFRCLVPATSFCATRDGRATWLVAPGRPILAFAGIWRDSEVPSFAILTTEGSLGQIVSLPLILPSAHWDEWLSADWKQAQRLVALGHSPLDLVPAGR
;
A
#
# COMPACT_ATOMS: atom_id res chain seq x y z
N MET A 1 -17.34 -1.47 0.29
CA MET A 1 -16.82 -1.20 -1.07
C MET A 1 -15.30 -1.28 -1.01
N VAL A 2 -14.67 -2.08 -1.88
CA VAL A 2 -13.21 -2.10 -2.02
C VAL A 2 -12.84 -1.06 -3.08
N HIS A 3 -11.89 -0.20 -2.76
CA HIS A 3 -11.38 0.79 -3.71
C HIS A 3 -10.21 0.18 -4.49
N PRO A 4 -10.35 -0.09 -5.80
CA PRO A 4 -9.26 -0.61 -6.61
C PRO A 4 -8.15 0.44 -6.78
N TYR A 5 -6.97 -0.03 -7.17
CA TYR A 5 -5.87 0.82 -7.59
C TYR A 5 -5.27 0.32 -8.90
N ARG A 6 -4.51 1.17 -9.58
CA ARG A 6 -3.73 0.80 -10.75
C ARG A 6 -2.25 0.92 -10.46
N LEU A 7 -1.48 0.10 -11.13
CA LEU A 7 -0.04 0.14 -11.15
C LEU A 7 0.39 0.02 -12.61
N ASP A 8 0.22 1.09 -13.37
CA ASP A 8 0.55 1.15 -14.80
C ASP A 8 2.04 1.50 -14.98
N ALA A 9 2.91 0.66 -14.43
CA ALA A 9 4.36 0.76 -14.51
C ALA A 9 4.96 -0.65 -14.51
N SER A 10 6.04 -0.84 -15.27
CA SER A 10 6.83 -2.07 -15.28
C SER A 10 7.60 -2.27 -13.97
N ALA A 11 8.02 -3.51 -13.69
CA ALA A 11 8.86 -3.80 -12.53
C ALA A 11 10.12 -2.91 -12.47
N ALA A 12 10.76 -2.63 -13.61
CA ALA A 12 11.94 -1.77 -13.69
C ALA A 12 11.66 -0.32 -13.29
N GLU A 13 10.56 0.26 -13.79
CA GLU A 13 10.14 1.63 -13.43
C GLU A 13 9.78 1.73 -11.94
N ILE A 14 9.12 0.70 -11.40
CA ILE A 14 8.81 0.61 -9.97
C ILE A 14 10.10 0.55 -9.15
N GLY A 15 11.06 -0.29 -9.55
CA GLY A 15 12.35 -0.42 -8.89
C GLY A 15 13.13 0.90 -8.87
N ALA A 16 13.16 1.61 -9.99
CA ALA A 16 13.79 2.93 -10.08
C ALA A 16 13.10 3.97 -9.19
N ALA A 17 11.75 3.97 -9.14
CA ALA A 17 11.00 4.97 -8.37
C ALA A 17 11.03 4.73 -6.85
N LEU A 18 11.13 3.48 -6.41
CA LEU A 18 11.08 3.09 -4.99
C LEU A 18 12.43 2.62 -4.43
N ASP A 19 13.51 2.83 -5.18
CA ASP A 19 14.87 2.39 -4.84
C ASP A 19 14.90 0.92 -4.40
N ALA A 20 14.42 0.05 -5.29
CA ALA A 20 14.25 -1.36 -5.05
C ALA A 20 14.75 -2.20 -6.24
N ASP A 21 15.37 -3.34 -5.93
CA ASP A 21 15.74 -4.33 -6.94
C ASP A 21 14.48 -4.96 -7.57
N PRO A 22 14.24 -4.78 -8.88
CA PRO A 22 13.11 -5.40 -9.56
C PRO A 22 13.29 -6.92 -9.73
N GLY A 23 14.51 -7.45 -9.59
CA GLY A 23 14.82 -8.86 -9.77
C GLY A 23 14.35 -9.41 -11.11
N LYS A 24 13.59 -10.52 -11.06
CA LYS A 24 12.96 -11.16 -12.22
C LYS A 24 11.44 -10.99 -12.22
N ASP A 25 10.93 -9.97 -11.54
CA ASP A 25 9.48 -9.75 -11.48
C ASP A 25 8.94 -9.48 -12.89
N ALA A 26 7.89 -10.20 -13.27
CA ALA A 26 7.32 -10.18 -14.61
C ALA A 26 6.21 -9.12 -14.77
N TRP A 27 5.96 -8.29 -13.75
CA TRP A 27 4.92 -7.27 -13.78
C TRP A 27 5.14 -6.25 -14.91
N GLN A 28 4.13 -6.12 -15.78
CA GLN A 28 4.13 -5.21 -16.93
C GLN A 28 3.21 -4.00 -16.77
N GLY A 29 2.48 -3.94 -15.66
CA GLY A 29 1.51 -2.89 -15.41
C GLY A 29 0.06 -3.33 -15.54
N GLY A 30 -0.85 -2.58 -14.92
CA GLY A 30 -2.29 -2.73 -15.09
C GLY A 30 -3.12 -2.45 -13.84
N ALA A 31 -4.40 -2.83 -13.91
CA ALA A 31 -5.31 -2.76 -12.77
C ALA A 31 -4.99 -3.84 -11.74
N VAL A 32 -4.98 -3.47 -10.46
CA VAL A 32 -4.87 -4.42 -9.36
C VAL A 32 -6.24 -4.56 -8.71
N VAL A 33 -6.72 -5.79 -8.65
CA VAL A 33 -8.04 -6.15 -8.13
C VAL A 33 -7.89 -7.13 -6.95
N PRO A 34 -8.85 -7.19 -6.01
CA PRO A 34 -8.80 -8.16 -4.92
C PRO A 34 -8.64 -9.58 -5.44
N GLY A 35 -7.68 -10.33 -4.89
CA GLY A 35 -7.30 -11.66 -5.36
C GLY A 35 -6.34 -11.68 -6.55
N GLY A 36 -6.01 -10.54 -7.16
CA GLY A 36 -4.97 -10.44 -8.19
C GLY A 36 -3.57 -10.34 -7.58
N TYR A 37 -2.55 -10.71 -8.36
CA TYR A 37 -1.14 -10.52 -7.98
C TYR A 37 -0.68 -9.11 -8.35
N ALA A 38 0.19 -8.53 -7.51
CA ALA A 38 0.93 -7.30 -7.80
C ALA A 38 2.28 -7.33 -7.05
N PRO A 39 3.30 -6.62 -7.54
CA PRO A 39 4.55 -6.48 -6.80
C PRO A 39 4.35 -5.58 -5.58
N VAL A 40 4.93 -5.97 -4.46
CA VAL A 40 5.16 -5.09 -3.30
C VAL A 40 6.64 -4.97 -3.05
N VAL A 41 7.07 -3.86 -2.46
CA VAL A 41 8.47 -3.62 -2.12
C VAL A 41 8.71 -3.97 -0.66
N VAL A 42 9.64 -4.90 -0.41
CA VAL A 42 10.02 -5.35 0.94
C VAL A 42 11.47 -5.02 1.23
N ARG A 43 11.81 -4.88 2.52
CA ARG A 43 13.19 -4.75 2.97
C ARG A 43 13.95 -6.07 2.78
N GLN A 44 15.24 -5.98 2.46
CA GLN A 44 16.20 -7.07 2.55
C GLN A 44 17.45 -6.63 3.31
N ASP A 45 18.43 -7.54 3.48
CA ASP A 45 19.68 -7.25 4.19
C ASP A 45 20.42 -6.04 3.62
N ARG A 46 20.34 -5.83 2.30
CA ARG A 46 20.90 -4.65 1.60
C ARG A 46 19.83 -4.05 0.69
N GLY A 47 19.15 -3.04 1.18
CA GLY A 47 18.16 -2.27 0.41
C GLY A 47 16.77 -2.90 0.39
N ARG A 48 16.10 -2.78 -0.76
CA ARG A 48 14.72 -3.19 -0.99
C ARG A 48 14.63 -4.04 -2.24
N ARG A 49 13.59 -4.88 -2.33
CA ARG A 49 13.27 -5.58 -3.58
C ARG A 49 11.78 -5.70 -3.83
N LEU A 50 11.43 -5.94 -5.09
CA LEU A 50 10.08 -6.32 -5.47
C LEU A 50 9.83 -7.82 -5.16
N VAL A 51 8.64 -8.11 -4.65
CA VAL A 51 8.13 -9.47 -4.51
C VAL A 51 6.66 -9.54 -4.94
N PRO A 52 6.26 -10.51 -5.77
CA PRO A 52 4.88 -10.67 -6.17
C PRO A 52 4.05 -11.23 -5.02
N ARG A 53 2.90 -10.61 -4.74
CA ARG A 53 1.95 -11.06 -3.72
C ARG A 53 0.51 -10.84 -4.17
N GLN A 54 -0.40 -11.66 -3.65
CA GLN A 54 -1.83 -11.51 -3.91
C GLN A 54 -2.42 -10.39 -3.05
N TRP A 55 -3.22 -9.50 -3.66
CA TRP A 55 -3.88 -8.44 -2.90
C TRP A 55 -5.12 -8.97 -2.17
N GLY A 56 -5.07 -8.95 -0.84
CA GLY A 56 -6.12 -9.48 0.02
C GLY A 56 -5.59 -10.60 0.91
N VAL A 57 -5.39 -10.29 2.18
CA VAL A 57 -4.98 -11.28 3.19
C VAL A 57 -6.19 -12.14 3.57
N PRO A 58 -6.03 -13.47 3.73
CA PRO A 58 -7.12 -14.32 4.22
C PRO A 58 -7.76 -13.77 5.50
N PRO A 59 -9.09 -13.82 5.61
CA PRO A 59 -9.78 -13.30 6.78
C PRO A 59 -9.38 -14.04 8.07
N PRO A 60 -9.60 -13.43 9.25
CA PRO A 60 -9.60 -14.19 10.50
C PRO A 60 -10.65 -15.32 10.45
N PRO A 61 -10.57 -16.34 11.32
CA PRO A 61 -11.39 -17.57 11.22
C PRO A 61 -12.92 -17.39 11.11
N ARG A 62 -13.47 -16.23 11.50
CA ARG A 62 -14.91 -15.91 11.39
C ARG A 62 -15.25 -14.95 10.24
N GLY A 63 -14.26 -14.47 9.49
CA GLY A 63 -14.46 -13.60 8.35
C GLY A 63 -14.62 -14.40 7.06
N VAL A 64 -15.37 -13.83 6.12
CA VAL A 64 -15.71 -14.49 4.84
C VAL A 64 -15.08 -13.82 3.63
N GLN A 65 -14.51 -12.62 3.78
CA GLN A 65 -13.90 -11.86 2.68
C GLN A 65 -12.42 -11.61 2.94
N VAL A 66 -11.62 -11.66 1.88
CA VAL A 66 -10.20 -11.25 1.94
C VAL A 66 -10.09 -9.80 2.40
N VAL A 67 -9.08 -9.53 3.22
CA VAL A 67 -8.84 -8.20 3.77
C VAL A 67 -7.82 -7.48 2.89
N THR A 68 -8.31 -6.53 2.08
CA THR A 68 -7.49 -5.71 1.18
C THR A 68 -6.95 -4.45 1.85
N HIS A 69 -7.63 -3.97 2.89
CA HIS A 69 -7.30 -2.75 3.61
C HIS A 69 -7.34 -2.95 5.13
N VAL A 70 -6.36 -2.38 5.82
CA VAL A 70 -6.23 -2.41 7.28
C VAL A 70 -6.64 -1.05 7.85
N ARG A 71 -7.75 -1.03 8.59
CA ARG A 71 -8.32 0.18 9.20
C ARG A 71 -8.06 0.26 10.70
N ASN A 72 -8.36 -0.82 11.42
CA ASN A 72 -8.13 -0.90 12.85
C ASN A 72 -6.73 -1.48 13.12
N LEU A 73 -5.75 -0.61 13.29
CA LEU A 73 -4.36 -0.97 13.54
C LEU A 73 -4.12 -1.57 14.93
N GLU A 74 -5.04 -1.32 15.88
CA GLU A 74 -4.99 -1.88 17.23
C GLU A 74 -5.60 -3.29 17.31
N SER A 75 -6.21 -3.77 16.22
CA SER A 75 -6.79 -5.11 16.18
C SER A 75 -5.76 -6.17 16.56
N PRO A 76 -6.09 -7.10 17.49
CA PRO A 76 -5.21 -8.22 17.82
C PRO A 76 -4.81 -9.06 16.61
N PHE A 77 -5.66 -9.08 15.57
CA PHE A 77 -5.35 -9.76 14.33
C PHE A 77 -4.20 -9.10 13.57
N TRP A 78 -4.04 -7.77 13.62
CA TRP A 78 -3.04 -7.02 12.85
C TRP A 78 -1.82 -6.59 13.65
N ILE A 79 -2.00 -6.32 14.94
CA ILE A 79 -0.96 -5.68 15.77
C ILE A 79 0.35 -6.48 15.80
N GLY A 80 0.28 -7.81 15.78
CA GLY A 80 1.47 -8.66 15.64
C GLY A 80 2.19 -8.44 14.30
N THR A 81 1.46 -8.43 13.19
CA THR A 81 2.02 -8.15 11.86
C THR A 81 2.66 -6.76 11.78
N LEU A 82 2.02 -5.75 12.36
CA LEU A 82 2.52 -4.37 12.36
C LEU A 82 3.81 -4.20 13.20
N ARG A 83 3.92 -4.92 14.32
CA ARG A 83 5.10 -4.89 15.20
C ARG A 83 6.34 -5.55 14.61
N HIS A 84 6.16 -6.56 13.76
CA HIS A 84 7.27 -7.26 13.11
C HIS A 84 7.62 -6.58 11.78
N THR A 85 8.73 -5.85 11.78
CA THR A 85 9.17 -5.00 10.65
C THR A 85 9.32 -5.78 9.34
N GLN A 86 9.68 -7.06 9.41
CA GLN A 86 9.79 -7.95 8.24
C GLN A 86 8.47 -8.12 7.48
N PHE A 87 7.31 -7.96 8.12
CA PHE A 87 5.99 -8.10 7.50
C PHE A 87 5.42 -6.79 6.95
N ARG A 88 6.23 -5.74 6.89
CA ARG A 88 5.84 -4.45 6.30
C ARG A 88 6.41 -4.32 4.90
N CYS A 89 5.67 -3.64 4.02
CA CYS A 89 6.05 -3.37 2.65
C CYS A 89 5.62 -1.97 2.22
N LEU A 90 6.16 -1.50 1.10
CA LEU A 90 5.57 -0.43 0.31
C LEU A 90 4.74 -1.06 -0.81
N VAL A 91 3.54 -0.56 -1.03
CA VAL A 91 2.67 -0.99 -2.13
C VAL A 91 2.73 0.10 -3.21
N PRO A 92 3.36 -0.18 -4.37
CA PRO A 92 3.41 0.76 -5.47
C PRO A 92 2.03 0.96 -6.11
N ALA A 93 1.70 2.21 -6.47
CA ALA A 93 0.49 2.53 -7.23
C ALA A 93 0.70 3.76 -8.12
N THR A 94 0.12 3.77 -9.32
CA THR A 94 0.11 4.94 -10.21
C THR A 94 -1.15 5.80 -10.03
N SER A 95 -2.27 5.16 -9.68
CA SER A 95 -3.53 5.82 -9.36
C SER A 95 -4.38 4.94 -8.46
N PHE A 96 -5.33 5.53 -7.76
CA PHE A 96 -6.23 4.77 -6.88
C PHE A 96 -7.61 5.42 -6.79
N CYS A 97 -8.61 4.61 -6.47
CA CYS A 97 -9.96 5.08 -6.26
C CYS A 97 -10.17 5.51 -4.80
N ALA A 98 -10.94 6.56 -4.56
CA ALA A 98 -11.44 6.94 -3.25
C ALA A 98 -12.89 7.43 -3.35
N THR A 99 -13.65 7.31 -2.27
CA THR A 99 -15.00 7.91 -2.20
C THR A 99 -14.88 9.38 -1.83
N ARG A 100 -15.31 10.26 -2.74
CA ARG A 100 -15.44 11.71 -2.56
C ARG A 100 -16.89 12.09 -2.83
N ASP A 101 -17.54 12.81 -1.91
CA ASP A 101 -18.94 13.24 -2.05
C ASP A 101 -19.90 12.05 -2.36
N GLY A 102 -19.64 10.88 -1.78
CA GLY A 102 -20.40 9.64 -2.04
C GLY A 102 -20.16 8.98 -3.39
N ARG A 103 -19.21 9.49 -4.20
CA ARG A 103 -18.88 8.98 -5.53
C ARG A 103 -17.45 8.44 -5.61
N ALA A 104 -17.27 7.35 -6.33
CA ALA A 104 -15.96 6.80 -6.65
C ALA A 104 -15.20 7.77 -7.58
N THR A 105 -14.04 8.25 -7.12
CA THR A 105 -13.18 9.19 -7.86
C THR A 105 -11.78 8.58 -7.96
N TRP A 106 -11.20 8.57 -9.16
CA TRP A 106 -9.80 8.19 -9.37
C TRP A 106 -8.89 9.36 -9.06
N LEU A 107 -7.82 9.12 -8.30
CA LEU A 107 -6.86 10.11 -7.84
C LEU A 107 -5.44 9.74 -8.29
N VAL A 108 -4.67 10.78 -8.60
CA VAL A 108 -3.24 10.72 -8.94
C VAL A 108 -2.48 11.83 -8.21
N ALA A 109 -1.15 11.70 -8.10
CA ALA A 109 -0.29 12.78 -7.62
C ALA A 109 0.56 13.31 -8.80
N PRO A 110 0.28 14.53 -9.30
CA PRO A 110 1.12 15.15 -10.33
C PRO A 110 2.58 15.24 -9.87
N GLY A 111 3.51 14.96 -10.76
CA GLY A 111 4.95 14.96 -10.46
C GLY A 111 5.45 13.75 -9.65
N ARG A 112 4.57 12.85 -9.21
CA ARG A 112 4.92 11.57 -8.57
C ARG A 112 4.19 10.42 -9.25
N PRO A 113 4.73 9.91 -10.38
CA PRO A 113 4.04 8.90 -11.20
C PRO A 113 3.86 7.56 -10.47
N ILE A 114 4.69 7.25 -9.47
CA ILE A 114 4.56 6.06 -8.63
C ILE A 114 4.49 6.49 -7.17
N LEU A 115 3.38 6.18 -6.53
CA LEU A 115 3.09 6.34 -5.11
C LEU A 115 3.57 5.12 -4.33
N ALA A 116 3.91 5.33 -3.06
CA ALA A 116 4.21 4.26 -2.11
C ALA A 116 3.15 4.25 -1.00
N PHE A 117 2.25 3.27 -0.99
CA PHE A 117 1.37 3.08 0.15
C PHE A 117 2.05 2.25 1.23
N ALA A 118 1.77 2.54 2.50
CA ALA A 118 2.12 1.68 3.60
C ALA A 118 1.31 0.37 3.50
N GLY A 119 2.02 -0.76 3.43
CA GLY A 119 1.40 -2.08 3.38
C GLY A 119 1.96 -3.03 4.42
N ILE A 120 1.21 -4.10 4.63
CA ILE A 120 1.67 -5.30 5.34
C ILE A 120 1.47 -6.52 4.46
N TRP A 121 2.27 -7.55 4.70
CA TRP A 121 2.16 -8.82 3.99
C TRP A 121 2.18 -10.02 4.94
N ARG A 122 1.67 -11.15 4.45
CA ARG A 122 1.74 -12.44 5.14
C ARG A 122 2.07 -13.56 4.16
N ASP A 123 2.86 -14.51 4.63
CA ASP A 123 3.05 -15.81 4.00
C ASP A 123 2.08 -16.80 4.64
N SER A 124 0.82 -16.73 4.21
CA SER A 124 -0.17 -17.80 4.39
C SER A 124 -0.05 -18.83 3.26
N GLU A 125 -1.06 -19.70 3.07
CA GLU A 125 -1.13 -20.62 1.93
C GLU A 125 -0.86 -19.91 0.59
N VAL A 126 -1.43 -18.70 0.42
CA VAL A 126 -1.04 -17.77 -0.64
C VAL A 126 -0.31 -16.57 -0.03
N PRO A 127 0.91 -16.23 -0.51
CA PRO A 127 1.59 -15.00 -0.15
C PRO A 127 0.73 -13.78 -0.51
N SER A 128 0.31 -13.03 0.51
CA SER A 128 -0.70 -11.98 0.36
C SER A 128 -0.29 -10.68 1.02
N PHE A 129 -0.95 -9.57 0.65
CA PHE A 129 -0.73 -8.25 1.24
C PHE A 129 -2.03 -7.46 1.42
N ALA A 130 -1.98 -6.47 2.30
CA ALA A 130 -3.04 -5.50 2.54
C ALA A 130 -2.46 -4.10 2.70
N ILE A 131 -3.27 -3.09 2.34
CA ILE A 131 -2.89 -1.68 2.36
C ILE A 131 -3.40 -1.03 3.65
N LEU A 132 -2.57 -0.27 4.34
CA LEU A 132 -3.04 0.54 5.46
C LEU A 132 -3.83 1.74 4.94
N THR A 133 -4.93 2.04 5.61
CA THR A 133 -5.72 3.25 5.35
C THR A 133 -5.69 4.16 6.55
N THR A 134 -5.80 5.45 6.31
CA THR A 134 -6.10 6.44 7.35
C THR A 134 -7.40 7.16 7.02
N GLU A 135 -7.98 7.81 8.03
CA GLU A 135 -9.14 8.68 7.87
C GLU A 135 -8.75 9.91 7.05
N GLY A 136 -9.67 10.36 6.18
CA GLY A 136 -9.39 11.39 5.18
C GLY A 136 -8.99 12.74 5.78
N SER A 137 -7.99 13.40 5.17
CA SER A 137 -7.58 14.78 5.50
C SER A 137 -7.69 15.74 4.30
N LEU A 138 -8.34 15.31 3.20
CA LEU A 138 -8.45 16.07 1.95
C LEU A 138 -9.92 16.17 1.49
N GLY A 139 -10.56 17.31 1.79
CA GLY A 139 -11.94 17.59 1.39
C GLY A 139 -12.96 16.61 2.00
N GLN A 140 -13.91 16.14 1.18
CA GLN A 140 -14.97 15.18 1.60
C GLN A 140 -14.59 13.71 1.32
N ILE A 141 -13.30 13.37 1.33
CA ILE A 141 -12.85 11.99 1.13
C ILE A 141 -12.96 11.21 2.44
N VAL A 142 -13.59 10.04 2.40
CA VAL A 142 -13.85 9.23 3.61
C VAL A 142 -12.59 8.53 4.13
N SER A 143 -11.80 7.95 3.23
CA SER A 143 -10.59 7.18 3.57
C SER A 143 -9.66 7.14 2.38
N LEU A 144 -8.35 7.21 2.62
CA LEU A 144 -7.33 6.99 1.60
C LEU A 144 -6.30 5.95 2.10
N PRO A 145 -5.55 5.33 1.16
CA PRO A 145 -4.32 4.64 1.51
C PRO A 145 -3.38 5.57 2.28
N LEU A 146 -2.63 5.03 3.23
CA LEU A 146 -1.54 5.77 3.87
C LEU A 146 -0.39 5.92 2.86
N ILE A 147 -0.29 7.09 2.22
CA ILE A 147 0.75 7.37 1.23
C ILE A 147 2.01 7.91 1.94
N LEU A 148 3.13 7.23 1.74
CA LEU A 148 4.40 7.53 2.39
C LEU A 148 5.33 8.35 1.47
N PRO A 149 5.82 9.52 1.93
CA PRO A 149 6.94 10.21 1.30
C PRO A 149 8.20 9.33 1.30
N SER A 150 9.09 9.57 0.34
CA SER A 150 10.39 8.89 0.27
C SER A 150 11.20 8.98 1.56
N ALA A 151 11.12 10.11 2.26
CA ALA A 151 11.78 10.32 3.55
C ALA A 151 11.32 9.35 4.67
N HIS A 152 10.13 8.74 4.54
CA HIS A 152 9.55 7.86 5.56
C HIS A 152 9.50 6.38 5.14
N TRP A 153 10.03 6.01 3.97
CA TRP A 153 10.06 4.62 3.53
C TRP A 153 10.88 3.74 4.47
N ASP A 154 12.08 4.19 4.85
CA ASP A 154 12.96 3.44 5.76
C ASP A 154 12.38 3.37 7.17
N GLU A 155 11.79 4.45 7.65
CA GLU A 155 11.10 4.48 8.94
C GLU A 155 9.96 3.45 8.95
N TRP A 156 9.10 3.47 7.93
CA TRP A 156 8.04 2.47 7.79
C TRP A 156 8.61 1.05 7.73
N LEU A 157 9.63 0.80 6.91
CA LEU A 157 10.14 -0.55 6.70
C LEU A 157 10.96 -1.09 7.86
N SER A 158 11.54 -0.25 8.74
CA SER A 158 12.54 -0.70 9.73
C SER A 158 12.30 -0.27 11.17
N ALA A 159 11.57 0.81 11.42
CA ALA A 159 11.39 1.33 12.77
C ALA A 159 10.53 0.41 13.64
N ASP A 160 10.62 0.52 14.96
CA ASP A 160 9.66 -0.15 15.82
C ASP A 160 8.23 0.39 15.58
N TRP A 161 7.22 -0.34 16.04
CA TRP A 161 5.83 0.08 15.81
C TRP A 161 5.50 1.40 16.50
N LYS A 162 6.12 1.72 17.65
CA LYS A 162 5.83 2.96 18.38
C LYS A 162 6.23 4.18 17.56
N GLN A 163 7.32 4.09 16.81
CA GLN A 163 7.77 5.11 15.88
C GLN A 163 6.93 5.10 14.60
N ALA A 164 6.82 3.95 13.92
CA ALA A 164 6.14 3.83 12.64
C ALA A 164 4.64 4.21 12.68
N GLN A 165 3.94 3.92 13.79
CA GLN A 165 2.52 4.28 13.92
C GLN A 165 2.28 5.80 13.91
N ARG A 166 3.31 6.61 14.22
CA ARG A 166 3.20 8.07 14.13
C ARG A 166 3.02 8.54 12.69
N LEU A 167 3.54 7.80 11.71
CA LEU A 167 3.31 8.07 10.28
C LEU A 167 1.83 7.97 9.92
N VAL A 168 1.08 7.10 10.60
CA VAL A 168 -0.37 6.99 10.43
C VAL A 168 -1.07 8.21 11.06
N ALA A 169 -0.67 8.57 12.29
CA ALA A 169 -1.28 9.66 13.05
C ALA A 169 -1.00 11.06 12.45
N LEU A 170 0.12 11.22 11.76
CA LEU A 170 0.43 12.44 10.99
C LEU A 170 -0.51 12.63 9.79
N GLY A 171 -1.29 11.61 9.43
CA GLY A 171 -2.17 11.64 8.27
C GLY A 171 -1.40 11.65 6.95
N HIS A 172 -2.12 11.80 5.84
CA HIS A 172 -1.52 11.84 4.51
C HIS A 172 -0.46 12.94 4.41
N SER A 173 0.69 12.60 3.82
CA SER A 173 1.62 13.57 3.27
C SER A 173 0.91 14.62 2.39
N PRO A 174 1.43 15.86 2.27
CA PRO A 174 0.88 16.95 1.45
C PRO A 174 0.99 16.70 -0.06
N LEU A 175 0.67 15.50 -0.53
CA LEU A 175 0.57 15.26 -1.96
C LEU A 175 -0.68 15.97 -2.48
N ASP A 176 -0.48 16.84 -3.47
CA ASP A 176 -1.55 17.46 -4.22
C ASP A 176 -2.27 16.39 -5.05
N LEU A 177 -3.18 15.64 -4.41
CA LEU A 177 -3.97 14.64 -5.09
C LEU A 177 -5.03 15.33 -5.95
N VAL A 178 -5.00 15.04 -7.25
CA VAL A 178 -5.98 15.56 -8.21
C VAL A 178 -6.78 14.41 -8.81
N PRO A 179 -8.02 14.66 -9.24
CA PRO A 179 -8.74 13.69 -10.07
C PRO A 179 -7.90 13.30 -11.29
N ALA A 180 -7.82 12.00 -11.59
CA ALA A 180 -7.21 11.54 -12.82
C ALA A 180 -7.94 12.20 -14.01
N GLY A 181 -7.17 12.80 -14.95
CA GLY A 181 -7.73 13.32 -16.19
C GLY A 181 -8.46 12.21 -16.96
N ARG A 182 -9.54 12.58 -17.65
CA ARG A 182 -10.20 11.66 -18.61
C ARG A 182 -9.31 11.42 -19.81
#